data_AF-A0A9D8SV01-F1
#
_entry.id   AF-A0A9D8SV01-F1
#
_cell.length_a   1.000
_cell.length_b   1.000
_cell.length_c   1.000
_cell.angle_alpha   90.00
_cell.angle_beta   90.00
_cell.angle_gamma   90.00
#
_symmetry.space_group_name_H-M   'P 1'
#
loop_
_entity.id
_entity.type
_entity.pdbx_description
1 polymer ?
#
loop_
_entity_poly.entity_id
_entity_poly.type
_entity_poly.pdbx_seq_one_letter_code
_entity_poly.pdbx_strand_id
1 'polypeptide(L)'
;MFVSHAAFFFVSGFLFKEKHLLSFIDFLKKKAKTIWQPYVLWTIFSILIHNAILLPLHMADTEYSFQQILLKCIGALGMISTESYLFAGFWFLRDMFYALLVFWCVLRLSKCIRSTAQSLFIPATILLCLGMAIAVNAKWIWIPNVKTSTMLALAYMLTGYLVRHSSLPLQHRHSLWIGLPVMCVVWLISGHFSTSMTIIEGSGDILLYYALSVFAVLGLLFLCDALSRKPMAAISYVGEHSMDILIFHFPAFKGLSYLLIRLKDYPIDDMAKFHIPGYWYYYALIGLALPLSISFLKAFCKTWPRGGKEACSGTKAGKSS
;
A
#
# COMPACT_ATOMS: atom_id res chain seq x y z
N MET A 1 0.88 0.94 14.54
CA MET A 1 1.29 1.16 13.13
C MET A 1 1.83 -0.13 12.47
N PHE A 2 2.30 -1.13 13.22
CA PHE A 2 2.79 -2.44 12.76
C PHE A 2 1.90 -3.20 11.76
N VAL A 3 0.57 -3.10 11.89
CA VAL A 3 -0.36 -3.96 11.14
C VAL A 3 -0.52 -3.53 9.68
N SER A 4 -0.59 -2.22 9.44
CA SER A 4 -1.08 -1.66 8.17
C SER A 4 -0.30 -2.16 6.94
N HIS A 5 1.00 -1.85 6.84
CA HIS A 5 1.83 -2.25 5.70
C HIS A 5 2.11 -3.75 5.65
N ALA A 6 2.41 -4.37 6.80
CA ALA A 6 2.69 -5.80 6.89
C ALA A 6 1.48 -6.63 6.43
N ALA A 7 0.26 -6.22 6.77
CA ALA A 7 -0.97 -6.89 6.32
C ALA A 7 -1.08 -6.91 4.80
N PHE A 8 -0.82 -5.79 4.10
CA PHE A 8 -0.92 -5.78 2.64
C PHE A 8 0.10 -6.73 1.98
N PHE A 9 1.36 -6.73 2.45
CA PHE A 9 2.39 -7.64 1.91
C PHE A 9 2.03 -9.10 2.23
N PHE A 10 1.69 -9.40 3.47
CA PHE A 10 1.31 -10.74 3.90
C PHE A 10 0.10 -11.26 3.12
N VAL A 11 -0.97 -10.48 3.03
CA VAL A 11 -2.21 -10.86 2.32
C VAL A 11 -1.94 -11.02 0.82
N SER A 12 -1.03 -10.21 0.24
CA SER A 12 -0.62 -10.37 -1.17
C SER A 12 0.01 -11.73 -1.46
N GLY A 13 0.80 -12.26 -0.52
CA GLY A 13 1.36 -13.62 -0.59
C GLY A 13 0.33 -14.70 -0.27
N PHE A 14 -0.49 -14.48 0.77
CA PHE A 14 -1.53 -15.42 1.21
C PHE A 14 -2.61 -15.67 0.12
N LEU A 15 -2.99 -14.63 -0.62
CA LEU A 15 -3.98 -14.71 -1.71
C LEU A 15 -3.33 -14.95 -3.09
N PHE A 16 -2.02 -15.20 -3.15
CA PHE A 16 -1.33 -15.43 -4.40
C PHE A 16 -1.82 -16.72 -5.06
N LYS A 17 -2.15 -16.66 -6.35
CA LYS A 17 -2.62 -17.82 -7.14
C LYS A 17 -1.49 -18.36 -8.00
N GLU A 18 -1.17 -19.65 -7.87
CA GLU A 18 -0.06 -20.29 -8.61
C GLU A 18 -0.20 -20.19 -10.14
N LYS A 19 -1.42 -20.02 -10.68
CA LYS A 19 -1.62 -19.78 -12.13
C LYS A 19 -0.83 -18.59 -12.68
N HIS A 20 -0.46 -17.62 -11.84
CA HIS A 20 0.38 -16.50 -12.23
C HIS A 20 1.85 -16.88 -12.46
N LEU A 21 2.27 -18.09 -12.10
CA LEU A 21 3.62 -18.63 -12.37
C LEU A 21 3.76 -19.21 -13.78
N LEU A 22 2.67 -19.30 -14.55
CA LEU A 22 2.68 -19.85 -15.91
C LEU A 22 3.29 -18.87 -16.94
N SER A 23 3.06 -17.57 -16.77
CA SER A 23 3.50 -16.53 -17.69
C SER A 23 4.00 -15.31 -16.92
N PHE A 24 5.31 -15.08 -16.96
CA PHE A 24 5.93 -13.91 -16.36
C PHE A 24 5.43 -12.60 -17.00
N ILE A 25 5.26 -12.61 -18.32
CA ILE A 25 4.84 -11.41 -19.07
C ILE A 25 3.43 -10.98 -18.68
N ASP A 26 2.49 -11.92 -18.51
CA ASP A 26 1.12 -11.57 -18.11
C ASP A 26 1.07 -11.10 -16.66
N PHE A 27 1.87 -11.73 -15.79
CA PHE A 27 2.06 -11.26 -14.42
C PHE A 27 2.60 -9.82 -14.39
N LEU A 28 3.68 -9.56 -15.13
CA LEU A 28 4.33 -8.26 -15.21
C LEU A 28 3.39 -7.20 -15.78
N LYS A 29 2.69 -7.47 -16.89
CA LYS A 29 1.69 -6.56 -17.48
C LYS A 29 0.60 -6.18 -16.48
N LYS A 30 0.08 -7.17 -15.74
CA LYS A 30 -0.94 -6.94 -14.72
C LYS A 30 -0.40 -6.04 -13.60
N LYS A 31 0.79 -6.34 -13.07
CA LYS A 31 1.39 -5.54 -11.99
C LYS A 31 1.82 -4.16 -12.44
N ALA A 32 2.30 -4.04 -13.69
CA ALA A 32 2.61 -2.77 -14.30
C ALA A 32 1.38 -1.87 -14.37
N LYS A 33 0.23 -2.41 -14.83
CA LYS A 33 -1.03 -1.65 -14.89
C LYS A 33 -1.57 -1.27 -13.51
N THR A 34 -1.50 -2.19 -12.52
CA THR A 34 -2.15 -1.96 -11.22
C THR A 34 -1.29 -1.20 -10.21
N ILE A 35 0.05 -1.21 -10.36
CA ILE A 35 0.97 -0.64 -9.37
C ILE A 35 1.90 0.38 -10.02
N TRP A 36 2.69 -0.03 -11.03
CA TRP A 36 3.70 0.82 -11.66
C TRP A 36 3.07 2.04 -12.34
N GLN A 37 2.01 1.85 -13.14
CA GLN A 37 1.37 2.93 -13.88
C GLN A 37 0.80 4.01 -12.95
N PRO A 38 0.00 3.69 -11.92
CA PRO A 38 -0.43 4.70 -10.94
C PRO A 38 0.73 5.42 -10.27
N TYR A 39 1.77 4.68 -9.86
CA TYR A 39 2.95 5.29 -9.25
C TYR A 39 3.62 6.29 -10.19
N VAL A 40 3.90 5.90 -11.44
CA VAL A 40 4.59 6.73 -12.42
C VAL A 40 3.77 7.96 -12.76
N LEU A 41 2.48 7.78 -13.05
CA LEU A 41 1.59 8.86 -13.44
C LEU A 41 1.53 9.95 -12.35
N TRP A 42 1.27 9.55 -11.11
CA TRP A 42 1.10 10.49 -10.01
C TRP A 42 2.43 11.07 -9.51
N THR A 43 3.53 10.31 -9.59
CA THR A 43 4.86 10.83 -9.30
C THR A 43 5.27 11.90 -10.32
N ILE A 44 5.12 11.63 -11.62
CA ILE A 44 5.41 12.61 -12.68
C ILE A 44 4.51 13.83 -12.52
N PHE A 45 3.20 13.64 -12.31
CA PHE A 45 2.28 14.73 -12.04
C PHE A 45 2.79 15.61 -10.89
N SER A 46 3.23 14.99 -9.78
CA SER A 46 3.75 15.74 -8.65
C SER A 46 5.02 16.52 -8.94
N ILE A 47 5.92 15.96 -9.76
CA ILE A 47 7.17 16.62 -10.14
C ILE A 47 6.86 17.85 -11.00
N LEU A 48 5.91 17.73 -11.93
CA LEU A 48 5.53 18.82 -12.83
C LEU A 48 4.86 19.99 -12.09
N ILE A 49 4.09 19.71 -11.04
CA ILE A 49 3.45 20.77 -10.23
C ILE A 49 4.36 21.31 -9.10
N HIS A 50 5.57 20.78 -8.94
CA HIS A 50 6.45 21.09 -7.80
C HIS A 50 6.74 22.59 -7.66
N ASN A 51 7.34 23.20 -8.68
CA ASN A 51 7.67 24.63 -8.64
C ASN A 51 6.42 25.52 -8.74
N ALA A 52 5.40 25.07 -9.47
CA ALA A 52 4.22 25.88 -9.77
C ALA A 52 3.21 25.95 -8.61
N ILE A 53 3.09 24.88 -7.81
CA ILE A 53 2.06 24.73 -6.78
C ILE A 53 2.68 24.38 -5.42
N LEU A 54 3.58 23.41 -5.35
CA LEU A 54 4.07 22.90 -4.05
C LEU A 54 4.99 23.89 -3.36
N LEU A 55 5.89 24.52 -4.11
CA LEU A 55 6.84 25.51 -3.60
C LEU A 55 6.14 26.78 -3.08
N PRO A 56 5.23 27.45 -3.82
CA PRO A 56 4.53 28.63 -3.31
C PRO A 56 3.64 28.36 -2.08
N LEU A 57 3.15 27.13 -1.93
CA LEU A 57 2.33 26.71 -0.79
C LEU A 57 3.18 26.28 0.43
N HIS A 58 4.50 26.48 0.41
CA HIS A 58 5.42 26.07 1.48
C HIS A 58 5.30 24.56 1.80
N MET A 59 4.95 23.76 0.78
CA MET A 59 4.96 22.29 0.88
C MET A 59 6.29 21.70 0.43
N ALA A 60 7.18 22.49 -0.15
CA ALA A 60 8.51 22.10 -0.59
C ALA A 60 9.50 23.22 -0.29
N ASP A 61 10.75 22.85 0.02
CA ASP A 61 11.77 23.80 0.49
C ASP A 61 12.69 24.28 -0.63
N THR A 62 12.75 23.54 -1.74
CA THR A 62 13.73 23.76 -2.80
C THR A 62 13.06 23.79 -4.17
N GLU A 63 13.45 24.79 -4.96
CA GLU A 63 13.07 24.87 -6.37
C GLU A 63 13.82 23.81 -7.18
N TYR A 64 13.13 23.17 -8.11
CA TYR A 64 13.77 22.25 -9.05
C TYR A 64 14.18 22.96 -10.33
N SER A 65 15.44 22.78 -10.73
CA SER A 65 15.86 23.17 -12.07
C SER A 65 15.22 22.27 -13.14
N PHE A 66 15.17 22.72 -14.39
CA PHE A 66 14.66 21.90 -15.50
C PHE A 66 15.38 20.55 -15.62
N GLN A 67 16.69 20.53 -15.40
CA GLN A 67 17.48 19.29 -15.39
C GLN A 67 17.05 18.35 -14.26
N GLN A 68 16.79 18.89 -13.05
CA GLN A 68 16.31 18.08 -11.93
C GLN A 68 14.91 17.53 -12.17
N ILE A 69 14.01 18.32 -12.77
CA ILE A 69 12.68 17.86 -13.20
C ILE A 69 12.83 16.68 -14.17
N LEU A 70 13.66 16.81 -15.20
CA LEU A 70 13.88 15.74 -16.18
C LEU A 70 14.44 14.46 -15.54
N LEU A 71 15.49 14.60 -14.71
CA LEU A 71 16.10 13.48 -14.00
C LEU A 71 15.10 12.78 -13.05
N LYS A 72 14.27 13.55 -12.33
CA LYS A 72 13.23 13.00 -11.45
C LYS A 72 12.11 12.33 -12.26
N CYS A 73 11.74 12.84 -13.44
CA CYS A 73 10.79 12.17 -14.33
C CYS A 73 11.33 10.83 -14.85
N ILE A 74 12.61 10.77 -15.25
CA ILE A 74 13.28 9.52 -15.63
C ILE A 74 13.35 8.57 -14.42
N GLY A 75 13.71 9.08 -13.25
CA GLY A 75 13.74 8.32 -12.00
C GLY A 75 12.36 7.77 -11.59
N ALA A 76 11.27 8.49 -11.90
CA ALA A 76 9.91 8.02 -11.66
C ALA A 76 9.58 6.75 -12.48
N LEU A 77 10.04 6.66 -13.74
CA LEU A 77 9.87 5.45 -14.57
C LEU A 77 10.53 4.23 -13.94
N GLY A 78 11.69 4.45 -13.29
CA GLY A 78 12.41 3.43 -12.53
C GLY A 78 11.92 3.24 -11.10
N MET A 79 10.84 3.89 -10.67
CA MET A 79 10.35 3.91 -9.29
C MET A 79 11.38 4.34 -8.22
N ILE A 80 12.32 5.19 -8.61
CA ILE A 80 13.41 5.71 -7.77
C ILE A 80 12.97 6.98 -7.04
N SER A 81 12.21 7.84 -7.72
CA SER A 81 11.85 9.17 -7.23
C SER A 81 10.64 9.12 -6.29
N THR A 82 10.83 9.41 -5.00
CA THR A 82 9.73 9.36 -4.00
C THR A 82 9.55 10.65 -3.20
N GLU A 83 9.99 11.80 -3.71
CA GLU A 83 10.18 13.00 -2.87
C GLU A 83 8.97 13.94 -2.75
N SER A 84 7.80 13.52 -3.20
CA SER A 84 6.62 14.37 -3.01
C SER A 84 5.95 14.14 -1.67
N TYR A 85 5.85 15.19 -0.85
CA TYR A 85 5.01 15.21 0.35
C TYR A 85 3.55 14.86 0.08
N LEU A 86 3.04 15.13 -1.14
CA LEU A 86 1.69 14.75 -1.54
C LEU A 86 1.52 13.25 -1.74
N PHE A 87 2.58 12.53 -2.08
CA PHE A 87 2.52 11.10 -2.39
C PHE A 87 3.51 10.32 -1.54
N ALA A 88 3.75 10.77 -0.31
CA ALA A 88 4.72 10.15 0.58
C ALA A 88 4.46 8.65 0.76
N GLY A 89 3.20 8.20 0.74
CA GLY A 89 2.83 6.77 0.81
C GLY A 89 3.29 5.92 -0.37
N PHE A 90 3.84 6.48 -1.45
CA PHE A 90 4.22 5.73 -2.65
C PHE A 90 5.46 4.87 -2.49
N TRP A 91 6.27 5.09 -1.43
CA TRP A 91 7.35 4.17 -1.08
C TRP A 91 6.82 2.72 -0.96
N PHE A 92 5.60 2.56 -0.45
CA PHE A 92 4.93 1.27 -0.32
C PHE A 92 4.63 0.62 -1.68
N LEU A 93 4.20 1.39 -2.69
CA LEU A 93 3.94 0.84 -4.04
C LEU A 93 5.23 0.37 -4.71
N ARG A 94 6.31 1.11 -4.55
CA ARG A 94 7.65 0.71 -5.01
C ARG A 94 8.06 -0.62 -4.38
N ASP A 95 8.00 -0.71 -3.06
CA ASP A 95 8.44 -1.91 -2.34
C ASP A 95 7.53 -3.11 -2.65
N MET A 96 6.23 -2.89 -2.81
CA MET A 96 5.27 -3.91 -3.25
C MET A 96 5.60 -4.41 -4.65
N PHE A 97 5.91 -3.51 -5.59
CA PHE A 97 6.23 -3.88 -6.96
C PHE A 97 7.49 -4.76 -7.03
N TYR A 98 8.59 -4.32 -6.41
CA TYR A 98 9.83 -5.09 -6.40
C TYR A 98 9.71 -6.40 -5.63
N ALA A 99 9.08 -6.39 -4.46
CA ALA A 99 8.83 -7.61 -3.69
C ALA A 99 8.02 -8.62 -4.50
N LEU A 100 7.00 -8.18 -5.27
CA LEU A 100 6.22 -9.05 -6.15
C LEU A 100 7.04 -9.70 -7.27
N LEU A 101 7.98 -8.97 -7.86
CA LEU A 101 8.88 -9.52 -8.90
C LEU A 101 9.79 -10.59 -8.32
N VAL A 102 10.45 -10.29 -7.20
CA VAL A 102 11.34 -11.24 -6.54
C VAL A 102 10.55 -12.44 -5.99
N PHE A 103 9.38 -12.21 -5.41
CA PHE A 103 8.48 -13.25 -4.94
C PHE A 103 8.10 -14.23 -6.06
N TRP A 104 7.78 -13.73 -7.26
CA TRP A 104 7.53 -14.58 -8.42
C TRP A 104 8.75 -15.45 -8.76
N CYS A 105 9.95 -14.86 -8.78
CA CYS A 105 11.19 -15.60 -9.03
C CYS A 105 11.44 -16.68 -7.97
N VAL A 106 11.28 -16.34 -6.69
CA VAL A 106 11.43 -17.29 -5.57
C VAL A 106 10.45 -18.45 -5.70
N LEU A 107 9.17 -18.19 -5.95
CA LEU A 107 8.20 -19.26 -6.13
C LEU A 107 8.49 -20.12 -7.36
N ARG A 108 8.92 -19.51 -8.48
CA ARG A 108 9.31 -20.25 -9.69
C ARG A 108 10.51 -21.16 -9.41
N LEU A 109 11.54 -20.65 -8.73
CA LEU A 109 12.70 -21.43 -8.30
C LEU A 109 12.31 -22.56 -7.35
N SER A 110 11.39 -22.32 -6.41
CA SER A 110 10.93 -23.33 -5.46
C SER A 110 10.34 -24.58 -6.14
N LYS A 111 9.72 -24.42 -7.31
CA LYS A 111 9.16 -25.52 -8.11
C LYS A 111 10.22 -26.31 -8.89
N CYS A 112 11.42 -25.75 -9.05
CA CYS A 112 12.55 -26.42 -9.69
C CYS A 112 13.41 -27.22 -8.69
N ILE A 113 13.18 -27.06 -7.39
CA ILE A 113 13.95 -27.72 -6.33
C ILE A 113 13.37 -29.11 -6.05
N ARG A 114 14.26 -30.05 -5.67
CA ARG A 114 13.87 -31.41 -5.28
C ARG A 114 12.85 -31.37 -4.14
N SER A 115 11.81 -32.19 -4.23
CA SER A 115 10.67 -32.24 -3.29
C SER A 115 11.09 -32.29 -1.81
N THR A 116 12.16 -33.02 -1.47
CA THR A 116 12.68 -33.13 -0.09
C THR A 116 13.20 -31.80 0.48
N ALA A 117 13.75 -30.91 -0.35
CA ALA A 117 14.26 -29.60 0.08
C ALA A 117 13.24 -28.48 -0.12
N GLN A 118 12.15 -28.74 -0.84
CA GLN A 118 11.14 -27.75 -1.20
C GLN A 118 10.42 -27.16 0.03
N SER A 119 10.19 -27.98 1.07
CA SER A 119 9.55 -27.55 2.32
C SER A 119 10.41 -26.56 3.12
N LEU A 120 11.73 -26.64 3.00
CA LEU A 120 12.69 -25.77 3.70
C LEU A 120 13.08 -24.53 2.88
N PHE A 121 12.91 -24.56 1.56
CA PHE A 121 13.35 -23.48 0.68
C PHE A 121 12.69 -22.13 1.00
N ILE A 122 11.37 -22.09 1.19
CA ILE A 122 10.67 -20.85 1.50
C ILE A 122 11.02 -20.33 2.90
N PRO A 123 10.99 -21.15 3.99
CA PRO A 123 11.49 -20.72 5.30
C PRO A 123 12.95 -20.21 5.26
N ALA A 124 13.85 -20.89 4.56
CA ALA A 124 15.23 -20.46 4.41
C ALA A 124 15.32 -19.11 3.67
N THR A 125 14.49 -18.90 2.65
CA THR A 125 14.43 -17.62 1.93
C THR A 125 13.90 -16.49 2.81
N ILE A 126 12.93 -16.75 3.70
CA ILE A 126 12.46 -15.77 4.70
C ILE A 126 13.63 -15.37 5.62
N LEU A 127 14.37 -16.34 6.17
CA LEU A 127 15.53 -16.06 7.02
C LEU A 127 16.60 -15.26 6.28
N LEU A 128 16.86 -15.58 5.00
CA LEU A 128 17.76 -14.81 4.14
C LEU A 128 17.26 -13.37 3.95
N CYS A 129 15.97 -13.15 3.71
CA CYS A 129 15.39 -11.82 3.58
C CYS A 129 15.55 -11.01 4.88
N LEU A 130 15.36 -11.63 6.04
CA LEU A 130 15.58 -10.98 7.33
C LEU A 130 17.06 -10.65 7.57
N GLY A 131 17.97 -11.55 7.24
CA GLY A 131 19.42 -11.28 7.28
C GLY A 131 19.84 -10.14 6.37
N MET A 132 19.33 -10.12 5.13
CA MET A 132 19.55 -9.02 4.18
C MET A 132 18.95 -7.70 4.67
N ALA A 133 17.75 -7.73 5.28
CA ALA A 133 17.14 -6.55 5.87
C ALA A 133 18.02 -5.95 6.97
N ILE A 134 18.60 -6.79 7.82
CA ILE A 134 19.57 -6.40 8.87
C ILE A 134 20.84 -5.83 8.24
N ALA A 135 21.42 -6.49 7.25
CA ALA A 135 22.65 -6.05 6.60
C ALA A 135 22.49 -4.69 5.88
N VAL A 136 21.36 -4.49 5.18
CA VAL A 136 21.01 -3.21 4.54
C VAL A 136 20.79 -2.12 5.59
N ASN A 137 20.11 -2.43 6.69
CA ASN A 137 19.87 -1.47 7.77
C ASN A 137 21.16 -1.06 8.49
N ALA A 138 22.05 -2.02 8.73
CA ALA A 138 23.37 -1.79 9.32
C ALA A 138 24.36 -1.15 8.34
N LYS A 139 23.94 -0.85 7.10
CA LYS A 139 24.75 -0.30 6.01
C LYS A 139 25.96 -1.16 5.63
N TRP A 140 25.92 -2.45 5.94
CA TRP A 140 26.95 -3.41 5.52
C TRP A 140 26.88 -3.70 4.03
N ILE A 141 25.66 -3.61 3.47
CA ILE A 141 25.39 -3.83 2.06
C ILE A 141 24.59 -2.65 1.53
N TRP A 142 25.00 -2.12 0.37
CA TRP A 142 24.25 -1.12 -0.37
C TRP A 142 23.77 -1.72 -1.69
N ILE A 143 22.45 -1.78 -1.87
CA ILE A 143 21.82 -2.20 -3.13
C ILE A 143 20.98 -1.02 -3.62
N PRO A 144 21.21 -0.51 -4.85
CA PRO A 144 20.40 0.56 -5.41
C PRO A 144 18.91 0.25 -5.34
N ASN A 145 18.11 1.19 -4.82
CA ASN A 145 16.63 1.13 -4.74
C ASN A 145 16.03 0.00 -3.90
N VAL A 146 16.85 -0.76 -3.19
CA VAL A 146 16.41 -1.82 -2.29
C VAL A 146 16.66 -1.38 -0.86
N LYS A 147 15.58 -1.27 -0.10
CA LYS A 147 15.61 -0.88 1.31
C LYS A 147 15.31 -2.05 2.23
N THR A 148 15.54 -1.87 3.53
CA THR A 148 15.09 -2.79 4.58
C THR A 148 13.59 -3.09 4.45
N SER A 149 12.80 -2.07 4.11
CA SER A 149 11.37 -2.18 3.82
C SER A 149 11.06 -3.11 2.64
N THR A 150 11.84 -3.06 1.55
CA THR A 150 11.68 -3.98 0.40
C THR A 150 11.95 -5.44 0.78
N MET A 151 12.97 -5.70 1.60
CA MET A 151 13.30 -7.05 2.08
C MET A 151 12.24 -7.61 3.03
N LEU A 152 11.75 -6.77 3.95
CA LEU A 152 10.66 -7.13 4.85
C LEU A 152 9.35 -7.37 4.09
N ALA A 153 9.05 -6.59 3.05
CA ALA A 153 7.89 -6.80 2.20
C ALA A 153 7.90 -8.21 1.57
N LEU A 154 9.04 -8.63 1.02
CA LEU A 154 9.22 -9.97 0.48
C LEU A 154 9.09 -11.05 1.57
N ALA A 155 9.70 -10.84 2.74
CA ALA A 155 9.59 -11.75 3.87
C ALA A 155 8.11 -11.96 4.25
N TYR A 156 7.33 -10.88 4.47
CA TYR A 156 5.90 -10.96 4.79
C TYR A 156 5.10 -11.69 3.71
N MET A 157 5.37 -11.43 2.43
CA MET A 157 4.72 -12.13 1.32
C MET A 157 4.98 -13.64 1.36
N LEU A 158 6.24 -14.05 1.57
CA LEU A 158 6.61 -15.47 1.69
C LEU A 158 5.95 -16.12 2.91
N THR A 159 5.85 -15.40 4.03
CA THR A 159 5.15 -15.87 5.24
C THR A 159 3.67 -16.06 4.98
N GLY A 160 3.01 -15.11 4.32
CA GLY A 160 1.61 -15.24 3.94
C GLY A 160 1.37 -16.42 3.02
N TYR A 161 2.26 -16.65 2.05
CA TYR A 161 2.22 -17.82 1.18
C TYR A 161 2.38 -19.13 1.97
N LEU A 162 3.35 -19.20 2.90
CA LEU A 162 3.53 -20.37 3.76
C LEU A 162 2.30 -20.64 4.62
N VAL A 163 1.75 -19.60 5.26
CA VAL A 163 0.56 -19.74 6.11
C VAL A 163 -0.62 -20.28 5.31
N ARG A 164 -0.81 -19.83 4.07
CA ARG A 164 -1.87 -20.33 3.18
C ARG A 164 -1.72 -21.83 2.85
N HIS A 165 -0.50 -22.31 2.69
CA HIS A 165 -0.19 -23.69 2.29
C HIS A 165 0.12 -24.60 3.47
N SER A 166 0.27 -24.04 4.67
CA SER A 166 0.33 -24.79 5.91
C SER A 166 -1.08 -25.24 6.32
N SER A 167 -1.16 -26.34 7.06
CA SER A 167 -2.40 -26.83 7.65
C SER A 167 -2.95 -25.95 8.78
N LEU A 168 -2.52 -24.68 8.89
CA LEU A 168 -2.97 -23.77 9.93
C LEU A 168 -4.48 -23.50 9.75
N PRO A 169 -5.33 -23.96 10.69
CA PRO A 169 -6.75 -23.78 10.58
C PRO A 169 -7.13 -22.34 10.94
N LEU A 170 -7.15 -21.45 9.94
CA LEU A 170 -7.59 -20.06 10.12
C LEU A 170 -9.10 -19.94 10.37
N GLN A 171 -9.87 -21.00 10.14
CA GLN A 171 -11.32 -21.06 10.36
C GLN A 171 -11.64 -21.76 11.67
N HIS A 172 -11.95 -20.98 12.72
CA HIS A 172 -12.23 -21.54 14.03
C HIS A 172 -13.42 -20.90 14.72
N ARG A 173 -14.19 -21.73 15.45
CA ARG A 173 -15.26 -21.30 16.36
C ARG A 173 -14.75 -20.32 17.44
N HIS A 174 -13.44 -20.30 17.69
CA HIS A 174 -12.75 -19.48 18.69
C HIS A 174 -11.87 -18.36 18.11
N SER A 175 -12.01 -17.99 16.82
CA SER A 175 -11.15 -16.99 16.18
C SER A 175 -11.12 -15.63 16.92
N LEU A 176 -12.23 -15.19 17.51
CA LEU A 176 -12.26 -13.99 18.39
C LEU A 176 -11.38 -14.13 19.63
N TRP A 177 -11.44 -15.28 20.29
CA TRP A 177 -10.74 -15.55 21.56
C TRP A 177 -9.23 -15.69 21.39
N ILE A 178 -8.76 -15.88 20.15
CA ILE A 178 -7.33 -15.90 19.81
C ILE A 178 -6.91 -14.54 19.24
N GLY A 179 -7.70 -13.98 18.32
CA GLY A 179 -7.36 -12.72 17.65
C GLY A 179 -7.29 -11.52 18.60
N LEU A 180 -8.25 -11.39 19.51
CA LEU A 180 -8.31 -10.25 20.43
C LEU A 180 -7.14 -10.23 21.43
N PRO A 181 -6.80 -11.32 22.14
CA PRO A 181 -5.63 -11.32 23.02
C PRO A 181 -4.31 -11.06 22.28
N VAL A 182 -4.13 -11.66 21.10
CA VAL A 182 -2.93 -11.40 20.27
C VAL A 182 -2.83 -9.92 19.92
N MET A 183 -3.95 -9.29 19.53
CA MET A 183 -3.94 -7.87 19.22
C MET A 183 -3.70 -6.99 20.45
N CYS A 184 -4.25 -7.36 21.61
CA CYS A 184 -3.98 -6.66 22.87
C CYS A 184 -2.50 -6.75 23.27
N VAL A 185 -1.88 -7.93 23.17
CA VAL A 185 -0.45 -8.12 23.46
C VAL A 185 0.41 -7.29 22.50
N VAL A 186 0.12 -7.35 21.19
CA VAL A 186 0.82 -6.52 20.20
C VAL A 186 0.66 -5.04 20.54
N TRP A 187 -0.54 -4.60 20.90
CA TRP A 187 -0.80 -3.20 21.26
C TRP A 187 -0.03 -2.75 22.50
N LEU A 188 0.03 -3.56 23.55
CA LEU A 188 0.81 -3.27 24.76
C LEU A 188 2.30 -3.14 24.45
N ILE A 189 2.86 -4.09 23.69
CA ILE A 189 4.27 -4.05 23.28
C ILE A 189 4.52 -2.85 22.36
N SER A 190 3.57 -2.52 21.50
CA SER A 190 3.68 -1.39 20.57
C SER A 190 3.88 -0.03 21.25
N GLY A 191 3.46 0.12 22.51
CA GLY A 191 3.67 1.36 23.28
C GLY A 191 5.13 1.60 23.66
N HIS A 192 5.98 0.58 23.58
CA HIS A 192 7.37 0.61 24.07
C HIS A 192 8.43 0.54 22.97
N PHE A 193 8.04 0.29 21.72
CA PHE A 193 8.97 0.09 20.60
C PHE A 193 8.61 0.96 19.39
N SER A 194 9.58 1.25 18.54
CA SER A 194 9.36 1.93 17.27
C SER A 194 8.42 1.14 16.37
N THR A 195 7.31 1.77 15.94
CA THR A 195 6.18 1.05 15.33
C THR A 195 6.07 1.15 13.81
N SER A 196 6.98 1.88 13.15
CA SER A 196 6.95 2.11 11.71
C SER A 196 8.07 1.37 10.98
N MET A 197 7.71 0.74 9.86
CA MET A 197 8.62 0.11 8.92
C MET A 197 9.70 1.07 8.38
N THR A 198 9.36 2.36 8.27
CA THR A 198 10.29 3.42 7.84
C THR A 198 11.18 3.94 8.98
N ILE A 199 10.78 3.75 10.23
CA ILE A 199 11.55 4.19 11.42
C ILE A 199 12.55 3.10 11.85
N ILE A 200 12.28 1.84 11.50
CA ILE A 200 13.22 0.72 11.73
C ILE A 200 14.42 0.76 10.79
N GLU A 201 14.32 1.55 9.71
CA GLU A 201 15.49 2.05 8.98
C GLU A 201 16.33 2.92 9.94
N GLY A 202 17.17 2.29 10.76
CA GLY A 202 18.07 2.91 11.73
C GLY A 202 18.00 2.39 13.17
N SER A 203 16.97 1.62 13.57
CA SER A 203 16.75 1.26 14.99
C SER A 203 17.18 -0.16 15.41
N GLY A 204 17.52 -1.04 14.47
CA GLY A 204 18.13 -2.36 14.75
C GLY A 204 17.17 -3.52 15.08
N ASP A 205 15.96 -3.25 15.59
CA ASP A 205 15.02 -4.28 16.06
C ASP A 205 14.16 -4.95 14.96
N ILE A 206 14.77 -5.29 13.83
CA ILE A 206 14.07 -5.82 12.64
C ILE A 206 13.35 -7.14 12.92
N LEU A 207 13.98 -8.04 13.68
CA LEU A 207 13.41 -9.35 13.99
C LEU A 207 12.18 -9.22 14.90
N LEU A 208 12.26 -8.39 15.93
CA LEU A 208 11.14 -8.13 16.84
C LEU A 208 9.99 -7.48 16.08
N TYR A 209 10.27 -6.46 15.26
CA TYR A 209 9.26 -5.84 14.41
C TYR A 209 8.58 -6.83 13.48
N TYR A 210 9.37 -7.67 12.81
CA TYR A 210 8.85 -8.68 11.90
C TYR A 210 7.94 -9.67 12.63
N ALA A 211 8.37 -10.21 13.77
CA ALA A 211 7.58 -11.14 14.57
C ALA A 211 6.26 -10.50 15.04
N LEU A 212 6.33 -9.31 15.66
CA LEU A 212 5.14 -8.59 16.13
C LEU A 212 4.18 -8.27 14.99
N SER A 213 4.69 -7.88 13.83
CA SER A 213 3.87 -7.59 12.65
C SER A 213 3.18 -8.85 12.12
N VAL A 214 3.88 -9.99 12.05
CA VAL A 214 3.27 -11.27 11.65
C VAL A 214 2.16 -11.66 12.64
N PHE A 215 2.41 -11.59 13.95
CA PHE A 215 1.38 -11.87 14.95
C PHE A 215 0.19 -10.93 14.82
N ALA A 216 0.42 -9.65 14.57
CA ALA A 216 -0.64 -8.68 14.41
C ALA A 216 -1.49 -8.97 13.15
N VAL A 217 -0.86 -9.36 12.04
CA VAL A 217 -1.60 -9.74 10.82
C VAL A 217 -2.41 -11.02 11.07
N LEU A 218 -1.84 -12.02 11.74
CA LEU A 218 -2.58 -13.24 12.09
C LEU A 218 -3.76 -12.92 13.01
N GLY A 219 -3.55 -12.11 14.05
CA GLY A 219 -4.61 -11.63 14.95
C GLY A 219 -5.72 -10.91 14.20
N LEU A 220 -5.36 -10.05 13.24
CA LEU A 220 -6.31 -9.37 12.36
C LEU A 220 -7.09 -10.36 11.48
N LEU A 221 -6.43 -11.37 10.89
CA LEU A 221 -7.10 -12.38 10.07
C LEU A 221 -8.12 -13.19 10.88
N PHE A 222 -7.79 -13.56 12.11
CA PHE A 222 -8.73 -14.23 13.02
C PHE A 222 -9.92 -13.32 13.39
N LEU A 223 -9.68 -12.03 13.60
CA LEU A 223 -10.76 -11.06 13.86
C LEU A 223 -11.66 -10.90 12.63
N CYS A 224 -11.07 -10.79 11.43
CA CYS A 224 -11.79 -10.70 10.18
C CYS A 224 -12.62 -11.97 9.89
N ASP A 225 -12.09 -13.17 10.18
CA ASP A 225 -12.85 -14.43 10.06
C ASP A 225 -14.12 -14.40 10.93
N ALA A 226 -14.00 -13.97 12.18
CA ALA A 226 -15.15 -13.84 13.07
C ALA A 226 -16.19 -12.83 12.59
N LEU A 227 -15.74 -11.71 12.01
CA LEU A 227 -16.60 -10.64 11.48
C LEU A 227 -17.23 -11.02 10.12
N SER A 228 -16.58 -11.89 9.35
CA SER A 228 -17.01 -12.30 7.99
C SER A 228 -18.36 -13.04 7.97
N ARG A 229 -18.89 -13.42 9.14
CA ARG A 229 -20.23 -14.02 9.29
C ARG A 229 -21.36 -13.05 8.96
N LYS A 230 -21.09 -11.76 8.74
CA LYS A 230 -22.05 -10.76 8.28
C LYS A 230 -21.53 -10.05 7.02
N PRO A 231 -22.40 -9.73 6.04
CA PRO A 231 -21.99 -8.93 4.90
C PRO A 231 -21.60 -7.53 5.36
N MET A 232 -20.33 -7.16 5.21
CA MET A 232 -19.80 -5.85 5.58
C MET A 232 -19.55 -5.00 4.33
N ALA A 233 -20.63 -4.63 3.63
CA ALA A 233 -20.56 -3.91 2.35
C ALA A 233 -19.68 -2.64 2.42
N ALA A 234 -19.77 -1.88 3.52
CA ALA A 234 -18.94 -0.69 3.71
C ALA A 234 -17.43 -1.01 3.77
N ILE A 235 -17.04 -2.08 4.47
CA ILE A 235 -15.63 -2.49 4.56
C ILE A 235 -15.13 -3.02 3.22
N SER A 236 -15.95 -3.81 2.53
CA SER A 236 -15.64 -4.30 1.18
C SER A 236 -15.42 -3.14 0.21
N TYR A 237 -16.31 -2.13 0.23
CA TYR A 237 -16.19 -0.93 -0.60
C TYR A 237 -14.89 -0.15 -0.32
N VAL A 238 -14.54 0.04 0.96
CA VAL A 238 -13.26 0.68 1.34
C VAL A 238 -12.07 -0.10 0.80
N GLY A 239 -12.11 -1.44 0.89
CA GLY A 239 -11.04 -2.31 0.39
C GLY A 239 -10.87 -2.24 -1.14
N GLU A 240 -11.97 -2.25 -1.89
CA GLU A 240 -11.99 -2.13 -3.36
C GLU A 240 -11.41 -0.79 -3.85
N HIS A 241 -11.55 0.27 -3.06
CA HIS A 241 -11.02 1.61 -3.33
C HIS A 241 -9.71 1.94 -2.59
N SER A 242 -9.02 0.94 -2.02
CA SER A 242 -7.77 1.13 -1.28
C SER A 242 -6.67 1.85 -2.07
N MET A 243 -6.62 1.66 -3.40
CA MET A 243 -5.65 2.35 -4.26
C MET A 243 -5.96 3.85 -4.38
N ASP A 244 -7.23 4.22 -4.51
CA ASP A 244 -7.63 5.63 -4.55
C ASP A 244 -7.34 6.30 -3.20
N ILE A 245 -7.61 5.62 -2.09
CA ILE A 245 -7.26 6.08 -0.74
C ILE A 245 -5.76 6.34 -0.65
N LEU A 246 -4.93 5.39 -1.08
CA LEU A 246 -3.47 5.54 -1.05
C LEU A 246 -2.99 6.76 -1.86
N ILE A 247 -3.62 7.06 -3.00
CA ILE A 247 -3.27 8.19 -3.85
C ILE A 247 -3.72 9.53 -3.23
N PHE A 248 -4.95 9.60 -2.71
CA PHE A 248 -5.59 10.88 -2.37
C PHE A 248 -5.62 11.22 -0.88
N HIS A 249 -5.23 10.31 0.04
CA HIS A 249 -5.24 10.62 1.47
C HIS A 249 -4.23 11.71 1.88
N PHE A 250 -2.99 11.69 1.39
CA PHE A 250 -2.01 12.75 1.68
C PHE A 250 -2.37 14.10 1.04
N PRO A 251 -2.84 14.18 -0.21
CA PRO A 251 -3.40 15.43 -0.74
C PRO A 251 -4.59 15.95 0.09
N ALA A 252 -5.47 15.05 0.56
CA ALA A 252 -6.57 15.42 1.46
C ALA A 252 -6.04 15.97 2.80
N PHE A 253 -4.98 15.38 3.36
CA PHE A 253 -4.32 15.90 4.55
C PHE A 253 -3.79 17.31 4.32
N LYS A 254 -3.12 17.56 3.19
CA LYS A 254 -2.60 18.91 2.88
C LYS A 254 -3.71 19.93 2.69
N GLY A 255 -4.85 19.55 2.10
CA GLY A 255 -6.04 20.40 2.04
C GLY A 255 -6.58 20.76 3.43
N LEU A 256 -6.65 19.80 4.34
CA LEU A 256 -7.05 20.05 5.73
C LEU A 256 -6.01 20.90 6.49
N SER A 257 -4.72 20.62 6.33
CA SER A 257 -3.65 21.43 6.93
C SER A 257 -3.75 22.89 6.50
N TYR A 258 -3.95 23.14 5.21
CA TYR A 258 -4.15 24.49 4.68
C TYR A 258 -5.34 25.19 5.35
N LEU A 259 -6.48 24.52 5.43
CA LEU A 259 -7.68 25.07 6.09
C LEU A 259 -7.43 25.39 7.56
N LEU A 260 -6.81 24.47 8.31
CA LEU A 260 -6.51 24.67 9.73
C LEU A 260 -5.51 25.80 9.96
N ILE A 261 -4.49 25.92 9.11
CA ILE A 261 -3.51 27.01 9.17
C ILE A 261 -4.19 28.36 8.97
N ARG A 262 -5.10 28.46 7.99
CA ARG A 262 -5.83 29.70 7.70
C ARG A 262 -6.88 30.06 8.75
N LEU A 263 -7.50 29.08 9.41
CA LEU A 263 -8.54 29.32 10.41
C LEU A 263 -8.00 29.54 11.83
N LYS A 264 -6.80 29.04 12.13
CA LYS A 264 -6.20 29.07 13.47
C LYS A 264 -4.90 29.87 13.55
N ASP A 265 -4.57 30.59 12.48
CA ASP A 265 -3.38 31.43 12.35
C ASP A 265 -2.07 30.71 12.72
N TYR A 266 -1.96 29.43 12.33
CA TYR A 266 -0.68 28.72 12.43
C TYR A 266 0.33 29.28 11.41
N PRO A 267 1.65 29.12 11.64
CA PRO A 267 2.66 29.47 10.64
C PRO A 267 2.44 28.74 9.32
N ILE A 268 2.62 29.43 8.19
CA ILE A 268 2.45 28.81 6.86
C ILE A 268 3.44 27.66 6.62
N ASP A 269 4.62 27.71 7.26
CA ASP A 269 5.64 26.66 7.19
C ASP A 269 5.16 25.31 7.77
N ASP A 270 4.09 25.32 8.58
CA ASP A 270 3.45 24.08 9.03
C ASP A 270 2.82 23.29 7.87
N MET A 271 2.70 23.87 6.68
CA MET A 271 2.31 23.18 5.44
C MET A 271 3.29 22.07 5.03
N ALA A 272 4.57 22.15 5.42
CA ALA A 272 5.55 21.10 5.17
C ALA A 272 5.26 19.83 6.01
N LYS A 273 4.69 19.99 7.22
CA LYS A 273 4.38 18.88 8.13
C LYS A 273 3.33 17.93 7.56
N PHE A 274 3.41 16.64 7.88
CA PHE A 274 2.42 15.65 7.42
C PHE A 274 1.00 15.92 7.95
N HIS A 275 0.90 16.40 9.18
CA HIS A 275 -0.34 16.82 9.81
C HIS A 275 -0.04 17.83 10.92
N ILE A 276 -1.05 18.62 11.29
CA ILE A 276 -0.99 19.47 12.48
C ILE A 276 -1.25 18.59 13.72
N PRO A 277 -0.40 18.64 14.75
CA PRO A 277 -0.60 17.87 15.98
C PRO A 277 -1.96 18.16 16.64
N GLY A 278 -2.58 17.14 17.24
CA GLY A 278 -3.87 17.27 17.94
C GLY A 278 -5.12 17.09 17.08
N TYR A 279 -5.00 17.01 15.75
CA TYR A 279 -6.15 16.88 14.83
C TYR A 279 -6.20 15.53 14.09
N TRP A 280 -5.44 14.52 14.54
CA TRP A 280 -5.24 13.25 13.83
C TRP A 280 -6.55 12.54 13.43
N TYR A 281 -7.63 12.69 14.21
CA TYR A 281 -8.94 12.11 13.93
C TYR A 281 -9.63 12.78 12.74
N TYR A 282 -9.48 14.10 12.57
CA TYR A 282 -9.95 14.80 11.37
C TYR A 282 -9.15 14.39 10.13
N TYR A 283 -7.83 14.24 10.27
CA TYR A 283 -6.99 13.71 9.20
C TYR A 283 -7.44 12.30 8.80
N ALA A 284 -7.62 11.39 9.76
CA ALA A 284 -8.11 10.04 9.49
C ALA A 284 -9.47 10.03 8.77
N LEU A 285 -10.40 10.88 9.20
CA LEU A 285 -11.71 11.01 8.57
C LEU A 285 -11.62 11.56 7.14
N ILE A 286 -10.93 12.68 6.93
CA ILE A 286 -10.86 13.33 5.61
C ILE A 286 -10.05 12.49 4.62
N GLY A 287 -8.98 11.85 5.07
CA GLY A 287 -8.16 10.98 4.24
C GLY A 287 -8.86 9.69 3.82
N LEU A 288 -9.97 9.33 4.47
CA LEU A 288 -10.83 8.24 4.02
C LEU A 288 -12.02 8.76 3.20
N ALA A 289 -12.73 9.77 3.70
CA ALA A 289 -13.95 10.27 3.09
C ALA A 289 -13.71 10.94 1.72
N LEU A 290 -12.67 11.76 1.59
CA LEU A 290 -12.41 12.50 0.36
C LEU A 290 -12.03 11.56 -0.81
N PRO A 291 -11.08 10.61 -0.65
CA PRO A 291 -10.76 9.67 -1.73
C PRO A 291 -11.96 8.83 -2.15
N LEU A 292 -12.74 8.32 -1.19
CA LEU A 292 -13.94 7.53 -1.48
C LEU A 292 -15.00 8.35 -2.23
N SER A 293 -15.15 9.63 -1.89
CA SER A 293 -16.05 10.55 -2.60
C SER A 293 -15.58 10.78 -4.04
N ILE A 294 -14.27 10.96 -4.26
CA ILE A 294 -13.69 11.08 -5.60
C ILE A 294 -13.92 9.81 -6.41
N SER A 295 -13.73 8.62 -5.82
CA SER A 295 -13.99 7.34 -6.48
C SER A 295 -15.46 7.16 -6.85
N PHE A 296 -16.36 7.54 -5.94
CA PHE A 296 -17.80 7.53 -6.20
C PHE A 296 -18.17 8.46 -7.35
N LEU A 297 -17.65 9.69 -7.38
CA LEU A 297 -17.88 10.64 -8.46
C LEU A 297 -17.34 10.14 -9.81
N LYS A 298 -16.14 9.53 -9.84
CA LYS A 298 -15.58 8.91 -11.05
C LYS A 298 -16.47 7.79 -11.59
N ALA A 299 -16.99 6.95 -10.70
CA ALA A 299 -17.91 5.88 -11.07
C ALA A 299 -19.22 6.45 -11.62
N PHE A 300 -19.80 7.43 -10.94
CA PHE A 300 -21.01 8.13 -11.35
C PHE A 300 -20.87 8.83 -12.71
N CYS A 301 -19.78 9.56 -12.94
CA CYS A 301 -19.51 10.21 -14.23
C CYS A 301 -19.31 9.21 -15.38
N LYS A 302 -18.86 7.99 -15.10
CA LYS A 302 -18.69 6.93 -16.10
C LYS A 302 -20.00 6.22 -16.43
N THR A 303 -20.92 6.13 -15.47
CA THR A 303 -22.26 5.55 -15.65
C THR A 303 -23.31 6.58 -16.05
N TRP A 304 -23.00 7.88 -15.95
CA TRP A 304 -23.84 8.94 -16.48
C TRP A 304 -24.08 8.69 -17.97
N PRO A 305 -25.35 8.62 -18.42
CA PRO A 305 -25.62 8.26 -19.80
C PRO A 305 -24.92 9.27 -20.72
N ARG A 306 -24.19 8.77 -21.71
CA ARG A 306 -24.00 9.50 -22.98
C ARG A 306 -25.37 9.56 -23.67
N GLY A 307 -26.32 10.24 -23.03
CA GLY A 307 -27.70 10.39 -23.43
C GLY A 307 -27.82 11.63 -24.27
N GLY A 308 -27.69 11.46 -25.59
CA GLY A 308 -27.91 12.52 -26.55
C GLY A 308 -27.73 12.00 -27.96
N LYS A 309 -28.72 11.22 -28.44
CA LYS A 309 -29.16 11.05 -29.85
C LYS A 309 -29.74 9.67 -30.21
N GLU A 310 -30.44 8.94 -29.35
CA GLU A 310 -31.24 7.78 -29.83
C GLU A 310 -32.59 7.63 -29.08
N ALA A 311 -33.33 8.72 -28.94
CA ALA A 311 -34.70 8.67 -28.42
C ALA A 311 -35.60 9.67 -29.16
N CYS A 312 -35.67 9.57 -30.49
CA CYS A 312 -36.64 10.32 -31.31
C CYS A 312 -36.84 9.69 -32.70
N SER A 313 -37.11 8.38 -32.78
CA SER A 313 -37.72 7.79 -33.99
C SER A 313 -38.35 6.44 -33.67
N GLY A 314 -39.51 6.46 -33.02
CA GLY A 314 -40.19 5.21 -32.70
C GLY A 314 -41.58 5.41 -32.12
N THR A 315 -42.39 6.30 -32.72
CA THR A 315 -43.82 6.37 -32.39
C THR A 315 -44.63 6.96 -33.55
N LYS A 316 -44.89 6.13 -34.56
CA LYS A 316 -46.02 6.21 -35.50
C LYS A 316 -46.26 4.76 -35.98
N ALA A 317 -47.44 4.17 -36.04
CA ALA A 317 -48.77 4.53 -35.63
C ALA A 317 -49.53 3.18 -35.61
N GLY A 318 -50.32 2.92 -34.57
CA GLY A 318 -51.38 1.92 -34.62
C GLY A 318 -52.69 2.62 -34.93
N LYS A 319 -53.39 2.18 -35.99
CA LYS A 319 -54.86 2.12 -36.16
C LYS A 319 -55.21 1.91 -37.64
N SER A 320 -55.81 0.78 -37.98
CA SER A 320 -57.21 0.69 -38.46
C SER A 320 -57.53 -0.71 -39.01
N SER A 321 -58.73 -1.18 -38.65
CA SER A 321 -59.52 -2.32 -39.14
C SER A 321 -58.89 -3.70 -39.16
#